data_AF-L9W766-F1
#
_entry.id   AF-L9W766-F1
#
_cell.length_a   1.000
_cell.length_b   1.000
_cell.length_c   1.000
_cell.angle_alpha   90.00
_cell.angle_beta   90.00
_cell.angle_gamma   90.00
#
_symmetry.space_group_name_H-M   'P 1'
#
loop_
_entity.id
_entity.type
_entity.pdbx_description
1 polymer ?
#
loop_
_entity_poly.entity_id
_entity_poly.type
_entity_poly.pdbx_seq_one_letter_code
_entity_poly.pdbx_strand_id
1 'polypeptide(L)'
;MSWLSSLRDGLTDDSLRIAILVGLASIPFTIALSWGSVSSGDGVVIGGSISGIPLLLAGLFVGSLYHDRATESRRAGFWTGLIGSSATAFIFTANTLASIGTLSSRQTVVAVAVMPGAIILGGGISVLVTMVSAAFADWVRTRVDSEHRVVESADAGETAVADSRWWLVVAVYALAAPVVLYYALGVRPDSGLEVGLMVAGLFVLVPLSIVALVGLFIDATTPRSRATDWLPSVWLYVGSPIGVAVAVYLLGVVRGVSYPPGYASYSFLGTLWFLSVGYLVNRTRHLGG
;
A
#
# COMPACT_ATOMS: atom_id res chain seq x y z
N MET A 1 8.77 -9.18 26.43
CA MET A 1 9.98 -8.62 25.77
C MET A 1 9.64 -7.21 25.32
N SER A 2 10.48 -6.21 25.60
CA SER A 2 10.17 -4.80 25.29
C SER A 2 10.51 -4.48 23.83
N TRP A 3 9.70 -3.65 23.17
CA TRP A 3 9.90 -3.27 21.76
C TRP A 3 11.31 -2.69 21.48
N LEU A 4 11.88 -1.99 22.46
CA LEU A 4 13.23 -1.44 22.41
C LEU A 4 14.33 -2.52 22.34
N SER A 5 14.15 -3.68 22.99
CA SER A 5 15.12 -4.77 22.89
C SER A 5 15.08 -5.39 21.50
N SER A 6 13.89 -5.60 20.94
CA SER A 6 13.73 -6.11 19.57
C SER A 6 14.30 -5.17 18.50
N LEU A 7 14.22 -3.85 18.71
CA LEU A 7 14.85 -2.89 17.82
C LEU A 7 16.38 -2.94 17.88
N ARG A 8 16.93 -2.97 19.10
CA ARG A 8 18.36 -3.05 19.33
C ARG A 8 18.94 -4.33 18.72
N ASP A 9 18.31 -5.46 19.00
CA ASP A 9 18.76 -6.78 18.51
C ASP A 9 18.75 -6.84 16.97
N GLY A 10 17.74 -6.25 16.33
CA GLY A 10 17.67 -6.18 14.87
C GLY A 10 18.69 -5.22 14.22
N LEU A 11 19.12 -4.16 14.93
CA LEU A 11 20.16 -3.24 14.46
C LEU A 11 21.58 -3.82 14.58
N THR A 12 21.79 -4.75 15.51
CA THR A 12 23.06 -5.46 15.72
C THR A 12 23.19 -6.76 14.92
N ASP A 13 22.10 -7.21 14.29
CA ASP A 13 22.07 -8.42 13.49
C ASP A 13 22.76 -8.16 12.13
N ASP A 14 23.96 -8.72 11.95
CA ASP A 14 24.80 -8.49 10.77
C ASP A 14 24.09 -8.97 9.47
N SER A 15 23.13 -9.90 9.62
CA SER A 15 22.27 -10.35 8.53
C SER A 15 21.35 -9.26 7.99
N LEU A 16 20.96 -8.25 8.79
CA LEU A 16 20.00 -7.19 8.41
C LEU A 16 20.65 -5.86 8.01
N ARG A 17 21.99 -5.80 8.08
CA ARG A 17 22.76 -4.57 7.86
C ARG A 17 22.55 -3.97 6.47
N ILE A 18 22.47 -4.81 5.44
CA ILE A 18 22.21 -4.38 4.06
C ILE A 18 20.80 -3.80 3.93
N ALA A 19 19.80 -4.43 4.55
CA ALA A 19 18.42 -3.94 4.54
C ALA A 19 18.28 -2.54 5.16
N ILE A 20 18.98 -2.30 6.28
CA ILE A 20 19.01 -0.99 6.95
C ILE A 20 19.74 0.05 6.08
N LEU A 21 20.88 -0.30 5.48
CA LEU A 21 21.63 0.59 4.58
C LEU A 21 20.81 0.98 3.35
N VAL A 22 20.07 0.05 2.76
CA VAL A 22 19.16 0.33 1.64
C VAL A 22 18.02 1.24 2.07
N GLY A 23 17.46 1.03 3.27
CA GLY A 23 16.47 1.92 3.86
C GLY A 23 17.01 3.35 4.04
N LEU A 24 18.21 3.50 4.61
CA LEU A 24 18.89 4.79 4.75
C LEU A 24 19.19 5.45 3.41
N ALA A 25 19.65 4.67 2.43
CA ALA A 25 19.95 5.17 1.09
C ALA A 25 18.69 5.71 0.40
N SER A 26 17.51 5.19 0.70
CA SER A 26 16.23 5.67 0.12
C SER A 26 15.79 7.04 0.64
N ILE A 27 16.30 7.49 1.80
CA ILE A 27 15.92 8.75 2.45
C ILE A 27 16.22 9.98 1.58
N PRO A 28 17.47 10.23 1.11
CA PRO A 28 17.78 11.42 0.32
C PRO A 28 16.98 11.49 -0.98
N PHE A 29 16.73 10.35 -1.64
CA PHE A 29 15.90 10.31 -2.85
C PHE A 29 14.43 10.59 -2.56
N THR A 30 13.90 10.05 -1.46
CA THR A 30 12.51 10.31 -1.03
C THR A 30 12.31 11.79 -0.73
N ILE A 31 13.28 12.41 -0.04
CA ILE A 31 13.25 13.85 0.26
C ILE A 31 13.33 14.65 -1.04
N ALA A 32 14.31 14.39 -1.89
CA ALA A 32 14.51 15.14 -3.13
C ALA A 32 13.29 15.07 -4.06
N LEU A 33 12.70 13.89 -4.23
CA LEU A 33 11.52 13.69 -5.09
C LEU A 33 10.23 14.25 -4.47
N SER A 34 10.16 14.37 -3.15
CA SER A 34 8.97 14.90 -2.45
C SER A 34 9.07 16.41 -2.18
N TRP A 35 10.26 17.02 -2.35
CA TRP A 35 10.51 18.42 -2.02
C TRP A 35 9.64 19.40 -2.81
N GLY A 36 9.30 19.07 -4.06
CA GLY A 36 8.40 19.88 -4.87
C GLY A 36 7.02 20.07 -4.22
N SER A 37 6.54 19.10 -3.43
CA SER A 37 5.28 19.25 -2.68
C SER A 37 5.38 20.25 -1.54
N VAL A 38 6.57 20.43 -0.96
CA VAL A 38 6.85 21.35 0.15
C VAL A 38 7.00 22.79 -0.35
N SER A 39 7.64 22.98 -1.51
CA SER A 39 7.96 24.31 -2.05
C SER A 39 6.81 24.98 -2.80
N SER A 40 5.82 24.23 -3.26
CA SER A 40 4.85 24.75 -4.24
C SER A 40 3.74 25.59 -3.63
N GLY A 41 3.47 25.53 -2.32
CA GLY A 41 2.46 26.37 -1.63
C GLY A 41 1.00 26.24 -2.12
N ASP A 42 0.78 25.56 -3.26
CA ASP A 42 -0.50 25.41 -3.92
C ASP A 42 -1.28 24.23 -3.34
N GLY A 43 -2.32 24.56 -2.58
CA GLY A 43 -3.34 23.63 -2.14
C GLY A 43 -3.10 23.07 -0.75
N VAL A 44 -4.11 23.24 0.11
CA VAL A 44 -4.20 22.57 1.42
C VAL A 44 -4.27 21.06 1.20
N VAL A 45 -3.12 20.40 1.24
CA VAL A 45 -3.03 18.93 1.28
C VAL A 45 -2.43 18.57 2.63
N ILE A 46 -3.29 18.29 3.61
CA ILE A 46 -2.86 17.75 4.91
C ILE A 46 -2.03 16.49 4.63
N GLY A 47 -0.72 16.57 4.86
CA GLY A 47 0.24 15.47 4.66
C GLY A 47 1.14 15.54 3.42
N GLY A 48 0.83 16.38 2.43
CA GLY A 48 1.60 16.50 1.20
C GLY A 48 1.60 15.26 0.30
N SER A 49 2.40 15.30 -0.78
CA SER A 49 2.56 14.16 -1.71
C SER A 49 3.97 13.60 -1.56
N ILE A 50 4.07 12.35 -1.11
CA ILE A 50 5.36 11.67 -0.91
C ILE A 50 5.59 10.70 -2.05
N SER A 51 6.78 10.81 -2.66
CA SER A 51 7.19 9.84 -3.68
C SER A 51 7.52 8.52 -3.00
N GLY A 52 6.65 7.52 -3.16
CA GLY A 52 6.87 6.16 -2.67
C GLY A 52 7.85 5.33 -3.53
N ILE A 53 8.30 5.86 -4.67
CA ILE A 53 9.14 5.14 -5.64
C ILE A 53 10.46 4.65 -5.00
N PRO A 54 11.22 5.46 -4.24
CA PRO A 54 12.47 4.99 -3.64
C PRO A 54 12.25 3.85 -2.62
N LEU A 55 11.17 3.90 -1.84
CA LEU A 55 10.81 2.87 -0.87
C LEU A 55 10.37 1.57 -1.53
N LEU A 56 9.67 1.67 -2.67
CA LEU A 56 9.26 0.54 -3.49
C LEU A 56 10.49 -0.15 -4.10
N LEU A 57 11.39 0.63 -4.72
CA LEU A 57 12.64 0.11 -5.30
C LEU A 57 13.54 -0.52 -4.24
N ALA A 58 13.64 0.12 -3.07
CA ALA A 58 14.35 -0.41 -1.91
C ALA A 58 13.79 -1.78 -1.48
N GLY A 59 12.47 -1.91 -1.41
CA GLY A 59 11.80 -3.18 -1.08
C GLY A 59 12.05 -4.27 -2.12
N LEU A 60 11.92 -3.95 -3.41
CA LEU A 60 12.22 -4.88 -4.50
C LEU A 60 13.68 -5.35 -4.46
N PHE A 61 14.61 -4.43 -4.25
CA PHE A 61 16.04 -4.73 -4.19
C PHE A 61 16.34 -5.68 -3.02
N VAL A 62 15.84 -5.38 -1.83
CA VAL A 62 16.04 -6.22 -0.63
C VAL A 62 15.37 -7.58 -0.78
N GLY A 63 14.14 -7.64 -1.31
CA GLY A 63 13.49 -8.93 -1.60
C GLY A 63 14.29 -9.79 -2.58
N SER A 64 14.94 -9.18 -3.57
CA SER A 64 15.82 -9.89 -4.50
C SER A 64 17.13 -10.36 -3.85
N LEU A 65 17.66 -9.63 -2.87
CA LEU A 65 18.94 -9.97 -2.23
C LEU A 65 18.78 -11.08 -1.19
N TYR A 66 17.63 -11.14 -0.51
CA TYR A 66 17.34 -12.10 0.56
C TYR A 66 16.47 -13.28 0.09
N HIS A 67 16.39 -13.53 -1.22
CA HIS A 67 15.53 -14.55 -1.83
C HIS A 67 15.76 -15.98 -1.28
N ASP A 68 17.01 -16.34 -1.00
CA ASP A 68 17.35 -17.70 -0.53
C ASP A 68 16.87 -17.98 0.92
N ARG A 69 16.31 -16.97 1.61
CA ARG A 69 15.94 -17.03 3.03
C ARG A 69 14.61 -16.31 3.27
N ALA A 70 13.50 -16.99 3.00
CA ALA A 70 12.14 -16.42 3.04
C ALA A 70 11.78 -15.71 4.37
N THR A 71 12.21 -16.22 5.53
CA THR A 71 12.01 -15.57 6.83
C THR A 71 12.85 -14.30 7.00
N GLU A 72 14.06 -14.27 6.44
CA GLU A 72 14.93 -13.10 6.45
C GLU A 72 14.44 -12.03 5.46
N SER A 73 13.90 -12.42 4.29
CA SER A 73 13.36 -11.48 3.28
C SER A 73 12.21 -10.61 3.82
N ARG A 74 11.23 -11.21 4.52
CA ARG A 74 10.12 -10.46 5.13
C ARG A 74 10.61 -9.50 6.23
N ARG A 75 11.56 -9.97 7.05
CA ARG A 75 12.15 -9.17 8.15
C ARG A 75 13.01 -8.05 7.60
N ALA A 76 13.75 -8.30 6.52
CA ALA A 76 14.55 -7.31 5.82
C ALA A 76 13.68 -6.22 5.19
N GLY A 77 12.60 -6.59 4.49
CA GLY A 77 11.63 -5.63 3.94
C GLY A 77 10.98 -4.75 5.01
N PHE A 78 10.64 -5.32 6.17
CA PHE A 78 10.15 -4.56 7.32
C PHE A 78 11.17 -3.52 7.80
N TRP A 79 12.42 -3.91 8.00
CA TRP A 79 13.48 -3.01 8.48
C TRP A 79 13.83 -1.92 7.48
N THR A 80 13.92 -2.25 6.19
CA THR A 80 14.13 -1.27 5.12
C THR A 80 13.02 -0.23 5.11
N GLY A 81 11.76 -0.66 5.19
CA GLY A 81 10.61 0.24 5.20
C GLY A 81 10.51 1.07 6.48
N LEU A 82 10.87 0.49 7.64
CA LEU A 82 10.88 1.20 8.92
C LEU A 82 11.90 2.33 8.93
N ILE A 83 13.13 2.05 8.48
CA ILE A 83 14.18 3.06 8.41
C ILE A 83 13.86 4.11 7.34
N GLY A 84 13.40 3.68 6.17
CA GLY A 84 13.00 4.59 5.09
C GLY A 84 11.81 5.49 5.45
N SER A 85 10.91 5.03 6.32
CA SER A 85 9.75 5.82 6.78
C SER A 85 10.12 7.10 7.55
N SER A 86 11.36 7.22 8.03
CA SER A 86 11.86 8.47 8.61
C SER A 86 11.82 9.64 7.63
N ALA A 87 12.06 9.39 6.34
CA ALA A 87 11.90 10.40 5.28
C ALA A 87 10.44 10.84 5.15
N THR A 88 9.51 9.88 5.21
CA THR A 88 8.06 10.13 5.20
C THR A 88 7.67 11.03 6.36
N ALA A 89 8.08 10.69 7.59
CA ALA A 89 7.81 11.48 8.78
C ALA A 89 8.36 12.92 8.69
N PHE A 90 9.57 13.07 8.13
CA PHE A 90 10.19 14.37 7.90
C PHE A 90 9.38 15.22 6.92
N ILE A 91 8.97 14.67 5.77
CA ILE A 91 8.18 15.40 4.76
C ILE A 91 6.79 15.77 5.29
N PHE A 92 6.11 14.87 6.01
CA PHE A 92 4.83 15.17 6.67
C PHE A 92 4.97 16.33 7.65
N THR A 93 6.05 16.35 8.43
CA THR A 93 6.34 17.42 9.38
C THR A 93 6.59 18.74 8.67
N ALA A 94 7.44 18.75 7.64
CA ALA A 94 7.73 19.95 6.85
C ALA A 94 6.48 20.54 6.18
N ASN A 95 5.64 19.70 5.57
CA ASN A 95 4.38 20.13 4.94
C ASN A 95 3.38 20.69 5.95
N THR A 96 3.28 20.06 7.12
CA THR A 96 2.37 20.53 8.18
C THR A 96 2.83 21.90 8.68
N LEU A 97 4.13 22.08 8.94
CA LEU A 97 4.73 23.35 9.35
C LEU A 97 4.49 24.46 8.31
N ALA A 98 4.69 24.16 7.02
CA ALA A 98 4.45 25.11 5.93
C ALA A 98 2.98 25.54 5.83
N SER A 99 2.03 24.67 6.24
CA SER A 99 0.59 24.92 6.17
C SER A 99 0.05 25.76 7.35
N ILE A 100 0.79 25.88 8.47
CA ILE A 100 0.34 26.63 9.66
C ILE A 100 0.09 28.11 9.33
N GLY A 101 0.87 28.68 8.41
CA GLY A 101 0.75 30.10 8.00
C GLY A 101 -0.37 30.39 7.00
N THR A 102 -0.98 29.38 6.39
CA THR A 102 -1.98 29.52 5.31
C THR A 102 -3.38 29.07 5.72
N LEU A 103 -3.50 28.29 6.80
CA LEU A 103 -4.77 27.76 7.30
C LEU A 103 -5.48 28.71 8.27
N SER A 104 -6.82 28.63 8.30
CA SER A 104 -7.59 29.28 9.36
C SER A 104 -7.27 28.65 10.73
N SER A 105 -7.37 29.42 11.82
CA SER A 105 -7.03 28.96 13.19
C SER A 105 -7.67 27.61 13.57
N ARG A 106 -8.94 27.37 13.17
CA ARG A 106 -9.62 26.09 13.41
C ARG A 106 -9.03 24.93 12.61
N GLN A 107 -8.67 25.15 11.35
CA GLN A 107 -8.03 24.14 10.50
C GLN A 107 -6.61 23.83 10.95
N THR A 108 -5.87 24.81 11.46
CA THR A 108 -4.54 24.62 12.04
C THR A 108 -4.58 23.70 13.24
N VAL A 109 -5.54 23.89 14.16
CA VAL A 109 -5.70 23.00 15.33
C VAL A 109 -6.00 21.56 14.89
N VAL A 110 -6.90 21.38 13.92
CA VAL A 110 -7.22 20.05 13.38
C VAL A 110 -6.00 19.41 12.70
N ALA A 111 -5.27 20.16 11.88
CA ALA A 111 -4.09 19.66 11.18
C ALA A 111 -2.99 19.20 12.17
N VAL A 112 -2.72 19.99 13.20
CA VAL A 112 -1.76 19.66 14.26
C VAL A 112 -2.22 18.43 15.06
N ALA A 113 -3.52 18.32 15.37
CA ALA A 113 -4.06 17.18 16.09
C ALA A 113 -4.01 15.87 15.27
N VAL A 114 -4.19 15.94 13.95
CA VAL A 114 -4.19 14.78 13.05
C VAL A 114 -2.77 14.35 12.66
N MET A 115 -1.79 15.27 12.70
CA MET A 115 -0.41 15.04 12.25
C MET A 115 0.26 13.77 12.85
N PRO A 116 0.20 13.48 14.16
CA PRO A 116 0.81 12.27 14.71
C PRO A 116 0.23 11.00 14.10
N GLY A 117 -1.10 10.96 13.91
CA GLY A 117 -1.77 9.87 13.23
C GLY A 117 -1.29 9.74 11.79
N ALA A 118 -1.24 10.84 11.05
CA ALA A 118 -0.75 10.87 9.67
C ALA A 118 0.69 10.35 9.54
N ILE A 119 1.59 10.67 10.48
CA ILE A 119 2.96 10.14 10.51
C ILE A 119 2.96 8.63 10.76
N ILE A 120 2.22 8.15 11.77
CA ILE A 120 2.15 6.73 12.09
C ILE A 120 1.61 5.93 10.90
N LEU A 121 0.55 6.42 10.26
CA LEU A 121 -0.06 5.76 9.11
C LEU A 121 0.84 5.85 7.87
N GLY A 122 1.39 7.02 7.55
CA GLY A 122 2.32 7.18 6.43
C GLY A 122 3.55 6.30 6.59
N GLY A 123 4.09 6.22 7.81
CA GLY A 123 5.20 5.32 8.13
C GLY A 123 4.81 3.85 8.06
N GLY A 124 3.66 3.47 8.61
CA GLY A 124 3.11 2.13 8.51
C GLY A 124 2.87 1.68 7.07
N ILE A 125 2.31 2.55 6.23
CA ILE A 125 2.13 2.31 4.79
C ILE A 125 3.49 2.16 4.11
N SER A 126 4.47 3.00 4.43
CA SER A 126 5.82 2.90 3.87
C SER A 126 6.44 1.53 4.19
N VAL A 127 6.37 1.10 5.45
CA VAL A 127 6.80 -0.24 5.89
C VAL A 127 6.09 -1.33 5.10
N LEU A 128 4.77 -1.22 4.98
CA LEU A 128 3.95 -2.23 4.33
C LEU A 128 4.23 -2.31 2.82
N VAL A 129 4.40 -1.17 2.15
CA VAL A 129 4.80 -1.11 0.74
C VAL A 129 6.14 -1.79 0.52
N THR A 130 7.15 -1.49 1.35
CA THR A 130 8.46 -2.12 1.24
C THR A 130 8.41 -3.62 1.50
N MET A 131 7.64 -4.06 2.50
CA MET A 131 7.45 -5.47 2.83
C MET A 131 6.73 -6.24 1.71
N VAL A 132 5.65 -5.67 1.15
CA VAL A 132 4.92 -6.25 0.02
C VAL A 132 5.80 -6.30 -1.23
N SER A 133 6.59 -5.26 -1.49
CA SER A 133 7.53 -5.23 -2.62
C SER A 133 8.60 -6.31 -2.47
N ALA A 134 9.15 -6.50 -1.27
CA ALA A 134 10.11 -7.56 -1.00
C ALA A 134 9.50 -8.95 -1.18
N ALA A 135 8.30 -9.18 -0.66
CA ALA A 135 7.56 -10.43 -0.83
C ALA A 135 7.20 -10.70 -2.31
N PHE A 136 6.87 -9.65 -3.06
CA PHE A 136 6.59 -9.76 -4.49
C PHE A 136 7.84 -10.15 -5.28
N ALA A 137 8.99 -9.53 -5.00
CA ALA A 137 10.25 -9.90 -5.65
C ALA A 137 10.64 -11.37 -5.39
N ASP A 138 10.45 -11.83 -4.15
CA ASP A 138 10.64 -13.22 -3.75
C ASP A 138 9.68 -14.18 -4.48
N TRP A 139 8.40 -13.79 -4.58
CA TRP A 139 7.39 -14.55 -5.30
C TRP A 139 7.68 -14.67 -6.80
N VAL A 140 8.06 -13.57 -7.47
CA VAL A 140 8.36 -13.60 -8.91
C VAL A 140 9.49 -14.59 -9.20
N ARG A 141 10.54 -14.59 -8.37
CA ARG A 141 11.66 -15.52 -8.55
C ARG A 141 11.29 -16.96 -8.25
N THR A 142 10.61 -17.22 -7.13
CA THR A 142 10.15 -18.58 -6.81
C THR A 142 9.25 -19.11 -7.91
N ARG A 143 8.41 -18.28 -8.55
CA ARG A 143 7.54 -18.71 -9.65
C ARG A 143 8.30 -19.10 -10.91
N VAL A 144 9.33 -18.33 -11.28
CA VAL A 144 10.22 -18.64 -12.41
C VAL A 144 10.96 -19.97 -12.17
N ASP A 145 11.39 -20.22 -10.93
CA ASP A 145 12.00 -21.49 -10.53
C ASP A 145 10.98 -22.65 -10.48
N SER A 146 9.74 -22.36 -10.10
CA SER A 146 8.66 -23.36 -9.98
C SER A 146 8.17 -23.85 -11.34
N GLU A 147 8.30 -23.06 -12.42
CA GLU A 147 8.02 -23.55 -13.78
C GLU A 147 8.95 -24.72 -14.20
N HIS A 148 10.03 -24.95 -13.44
CA HIS A 148 10.92 -26.09 -13.60
C HIS A 148 10.58 -27.30 -12.69
N ARG A 149 9.60 -27.20 -11.77
CA ARG A 149 9.19 -28.29 -10.87
C ARG A 149 7.69 -28.61 -10.98
N VAL A 150 7.44 -29.83 -11.44
CA VAL A 150 6.16 -30.45 -11.78
C VAL A 150 5.20 -30.65 -10.58
N VAL A 151 3.93 -30.32 -10.84
CA VAL A 151 2.62 -30.88 -10.42
C VAL A 151 2.46 -31.36 -8.97
N GLU A 152 1.78 -30.53 -8.19
CA GLU A 152 1.11 -30.92 -6.93
C GLU A 152 -0.37 -31.26 -7.21
N SER A 153 -0.89 -32.27 -6.50
CA SER A 153 -2.19 -32.90 -6.76
C SER A 153 -3.37 -31.94 -6.61
N ALA A 154 -4.26 -31.94 -7.61
CA ALA A 154 -5.38 -31.02 -7.78
C ALA A 154 -6.32 -30.86 -6.56
N ASP A 155 -6.55 -31.93 -5.79
CA ASP A 155 -7.52 -31.96 -4.67
C ASP A 155 -7.06 -31.16 -3.43
N ALA A 156 -5.74 -31.01 -3.22
CA ALA A 156 -5.20 -30.27 -2.08
C ALA A 156 -5.35 -28.74 -2.25
N GLY A 157 -5.38 -28.26 -3.49
CA GLY A 157 -5.51 -26.83 -3.81
C GLY A 157 -6.94 -26.29 -3.64
N GLU A 158 -7.96 -27.09 -3.97
CA GLU A 158 -9.36 -26.66 -3.87
C GLU A 158 -9.83 -26.50 -2.41
N THR A 159 -9.41 -27.40 -1.53
CA THR A 159 -9.72 -27.32 -0.10
C THR A 159 -9.03 -26.12 0.58
N ALA A 160 -7.80 -25.80 0.19
CA ALA A 160 -7.07 -24.64 0.72
C ALA A 160 -7.69 -23.28 0.33
N VAL A 161 -8.27 -23.16 -0.87
CA VAL A 161 -8.92 -21.93 -1.32
C VAL A 161 -10.27 -21.72 -0.63
N ALA A 162 -11.05 -22.79 -0.44
CA ALA A 162 -12.33 -22.73 0.27
C ALA A 162 -12.16 -22.20 1.70
N ASP A 163 -11.11 -22.63 2.41
CA ASP A 163 -10.81 -22.25 3.80
C ASP A 163 -10.12 -20.87 3.96
N SER A 164 -9.70 -20.24 2.85
CA SER A 164 -8.95 -18.97 2.86
C SER A 164 -9.78 -17.82 3.43
N ARG A 165 -9.48 -17.34 4.64
CA ARG A 165 -10.20 -16.21 5.29
C ARG A 165 -9.98 -14.84 4.62
N TRP A 166 -9.11 -14.74 3.61
CA TRP A 166 -8.77 -13.48 2.94
C TRP A 166 -9.96 -12.83 2.23
N TRP A 167 -10.95 -13.61 1.80
CA TRP A 167 -12.15 -13.05 1.17
C TRP A 167 -12.94 -12.12 2.10
N LEU A 168 -12.87 -12.33 3.43
CA LEU A 168 -13.53 -11.46 4.41
C LEU A 168 -12.95 -10.06 4.36
N VAL A 169 -11.63 -9.92 4.24
CA VAL A 169 -10.98 -8.61 4.13
C VAL A 169 -11.40 -7.91 2.84
N VAL A 170 -11.44 -8.66 1.73
CA VAL A 170 -11.89 -8.15 0.43
C VAL A 170 -13.35 -7.71 0.48
N ALA A 171 -14.21 -8.44 1.20
CA ALA A 171 -15.61 -8.08 1.42
C ALA A 171 -15.76 -6.80 2.26
N VAL A 172 -15.00 -6.68 3.36
CA VAL A 172 -14.99 -5.47 4.20
C VAL A 172 -14.56 -4.26 3.37
N TYR A 173 -13.52 -4.40 2.54
CA TYR A 173 -13.10 -3.35 1.62
C TYR A 173 -14.18 -2.99 0.59
N ALA A 174 -14.79 -3.99 -0.04
CA ALA A 174 -15.84 -3.80 -1.04
C ALA A 174 -17.06 -3.04 -0.49
N LEU A 175 -17.37 -3.21 0.79
CA LEU A 175 -18.44 -2.49 1.48
C LEU A 175 -18.02 -1.09 1.94
N ALA A 176 -16.80 -0.93 2.47
CA ALA A 176 -16.32 0.33 3.04
C ALA A 176 -15.97 1.38 1.96
N ALA A 177 -15.35 0.95 0.86
CA ALA A 177 -14.86 1.84 -0.19
C ALA A 177 -15.93 2.79 -0.77
N PRO A 178 -17.13 2.34 -1.20
CA PRO A 178 -18.10 3.24 -1.82
C PRO A 178 -18.61 4.30 -0.83
N VAL A 179 -18.77 3.95 0.45
CA VAL A 179 -19.20 4.90 1.49
C VAL A 179 -18.16 5.99 1.67
N VAL A 180 -16.89 5.61 1.88
CA VAL A 180 -15.81 6.57 2.10
C VAL A 180 -15.56 7.42 0.85
N LEU A 181 -15.57 6.83 -0.35
CA LEU A 181 -15.39 7.56 -1.61
C LEU A 181 -16.56 8.51 -1.89
N TYR A 182 -17.79 8.14 -1.55
CA TYR A 182 -18.94 9.04 -1.65
C TYR A 182 -18.75 10.29 -0.79
N TYR A 183 -18.32 10.13 0.47
CA TYR A 183 -18.01 11.28 1.33
C TYR A 183 -16.81 12.09 0.82
N ALA A 184 -15.77 11.44 0.29
CA ALA A 184 -14.57 12.12 -0.18
C ALA A 184 -14.76 12.90 -1.49
N LEU A 185 -15.64 12.43 -2.39
CA LEU A 185 -15.81 12.99 -3.74
C LEU A 185 -17.14 13.75 -3.92
N GLY A 186 -18.18 13.34 -3.21
CA GLY A 186 -19.56 13.82 -3.42
C GLY A 186 -20.03 14.86 -2.42
N VAL A 187 -19.50 14.85 -1.20
CA VAL A 187 -19.95 15.74 -0.12
C VAL A 187 -18.97 16.92 0.00
N ARG A 188 -19.47 18.15 -0.17
CA ARG A 188 -18.75 19.35 0.25
C ARG A 188 -18.96 19.48 1.75
N PRO A 189 -17.93 19.30 2.58
CA PRO A 189 -18.12 19.33 4.01
C PRO A 189 -18.42 20.75 4.48
N ASP A 190 -19.62 20.94 5.02
CA ASP A 190 -20.09 22.24 5.54
C ASP A 190 -19.72 22.39 7.03
N SER A 191 -19.35 21.28 7.69
CA SER A 191 -18.96 21.25 9.10
C SER A 191 -17.62 20.55 9.34
N GLY A 192 -16.94 20.94 10.43
CA GLY A 192 -15.67 20.32 10.83
C GLY A 192 -15.80 18.83 11.20
N LEU A 193 -17.00 18.38 11.59
CA LEU A 193 -17.29 16.98 11.88
C LEU A 193 -17.29 16.13 10.60
N GLU A 194 -17.87 16.64 9.51
CA GLU A 194 -17.88 15.97 8.21
C GLU A 194 -16.47 15.85 7.64
N VAL A 195 -15.65 16.90 7.77
CA VAL A 195 -14.21 16.83 7.43
C VAL A 195 -13.53 15.74 8.25
N GLY A 196 -13.78 15.70 9.56
CA GLY A 196 -13.20 14.69 10.45
C GLY A 196 -13.57 13.25 10.07
N LEU A 197 -14.84 13.00 9.74
CA LEU A 197 -15.32 11.69 9.29
C LEU A 197 -14.75 11.28 7.93
N MET A 198 -14.66 12.21 6.98
CA MET A 198 -14.05 11.98 5.68
C MET A 198 -12.57 11.59 5.84
N VAL A 199 -11.82 12.37 6.64
CA VAL A 199 -10.41 12.09 6.92
C VAL A 199 -10.26 10.74 7.61
N ALA A 200 -11.04 10.45 8.65
CA ALA A 200 -11.00 9.16 9.34
C ALA A 200 -11.36 7.99 8.41
N GLY A 201 -12.35 8.16 7.53
CA GLY A 201 -12.75 7.18 6.55
C GLY A 201 -11.62 6.86 5.57
N LEU A 202 -10.97 7.89 5.00
CA LEU A 202 -9.81 7.70 4.13
C LEU A 202 -8.64 7.05 4.86
N PHE A 203 -8.43 7.43 6.12
CA PHE A 203 -7.39 6.89 6.99
C PHE A 203 -7.56 5.39 7.23
N VAL A 204 -8.79 4.89 7.29
CA VAL A 204 -9.10 3.45 7.39
C VAL A 204 -9.08 2.78 6.00
N LEU A 205 -9.59 3.46 4.98
CA LEU A 205 -9.76 2.88 3.65
C LEU A 205 -8.42 2.57 2.97
N VAL A 206 -7.43 3.46 3.11
CA VAL A 206 -6.11 3.29 2.49
C VAL A 206 -5.41 2.01 2.98
N PRO A 207 -5.18 1.77 4.28
CA PRO A 207 -4.57 0.52 4.73
C PRO A 207 -5.43 -0.69 4.36
N LEU A 208 -6.76 -0.59 4.49
CA LEU A 208 -7.68 -1.67 4.10
C LEU A 208 -7.54 -2.04 2.62
N SER A 209 -7.33 -1.06 1.73
CA SER A 209 -7.09 -1.29 0.30
C SER A 209 -5.83 -2.12 0.05
N ILE A 210 -4.77 -1.89 0.82
CA ILE A 210 -3.52 -2.65 0.64
C ILE A 210 -3.70 -4.09 1.14
N VAL A 211 -4.35 -4.27 2.29
CA VAL A 211 -4.63 -5.63 2.80
C VAL A 211 -5.58 -6.38 1.87
N ALA A 212 -6.56 -5.71 1.27
CA ALA A 212 -7.44 -6.30 0.25
C ALA A 212 -6.66 -6.71 -1.00
N LEU A 213 -5.75 -5.87 -1.49
CA LEU A 213 -4.88 -6.19 -2.62
C LEU A 213 -3.99 -7.41 -2.32
N VAL A 214 -3.42 -7.49 -1.11
CA VAL A 214 -2.63 -8.65 -0.65
C VAL A 214 -3.50 -9.90 -0.55
N GLY A 215 -4.73 -9.79 -0.03
CA GLY A 215 -5.67 -10.89 0.03
C GLY A 215 -6.02 -11.42 -1.37
N LEU A 216 -6.28 -10.52 -2.31
CA LEU A 216 -6.50 -10.88 -3.73
C LEU A 216 -5.27 -11.53 -4.34
N PHE A 217 -4.05 -11.05 -4.03
CA PHE A 217 -2.82 -11.65 -4.51
C PHE A 217 -2.61 -13.07 -3.99
N ILE A 218 -2.75 -13.29 -2.68
CA ILE A 218 -2.61 -14.61 -2.06
C ILE A 218 -3.63 -15.57 -2.68
N ASP A 219 -4.89 -15.14 -2.78
CA ASP A 219 -5.93 -16.00 -3.32
C ASP A 219 -5.78 -16.24 -4.83
N ALA A 220 -5.28 -15.26 -5.60
CA ALA A 220 -4.99 -15.43 -7.03
C ALA A 220 -3.78 -16.31 -7.32
N THR A 221 -2.82 -16.39 -6.40
CA THR A 221 -1.59 -17.19 -6.54
C THR A 221 -1.70 -18.60 -5.95
N THR A 222 -2.76 -18.89 -5.21
CA THR A 222 -2.99 -20.23 -4.64
C THR A 222 -3.21 -21.25 -5.76
N PRO A 223 -2.49 -22.39 -5.77
CA PRO A 223 -2.64 -23.42 -6.81
C PRO A 223 -4.08 -23.96 -6.88
N ARG A 224 -4.65 -24.02 -8.09
CA ARG A 224 -6.00 -24.58 -8.35
C ARG A 224 -5.95 -25.64 -9.43
N SER A 225 -6.88 -26.60 -9.37
CA SER A 225 -7.09 -27.58 -10.44
C SER A 225 -7.52 -26.86 -11.73
N ARG A 226 -7.07 -27.33 -12.90
CA ARG A 226 -7.54 -26.81 -14.21
C ARG A 226 -9.01 -27.13 -14.51
N ALA A 227 -9.69 -27.88 -13.63
CA ALA A 227 -11.07 -28.31 -13.83
C ALA A 227 -12.10 -27.24 -13.43
N THR A 228 -11.70 -26.22 -12.65
CA THR A 228 -12.53 -25.04 -12.39
C THR A 228 -12.26 -23.97 -13.45
N ASP A 229 -13.30 -23.59 -14.20
CA ASP A 229 -13.24 -22.53 -15.24
C ASP A 229 -12.86 -21.14 -14.69
N TRP A 230 -12.78 -20.99 -13.36
CA TRP A 230 -12.35 -19.77 -12.71
C TRP A 230 -10.88 -19.81 -12.32
N LEU A 231 -10.03 -19.21 -13.16
CA LEU A 231 -8.65 -18.87 -12.82
C LEU A 231 -8.54 -17.35 -12.63
N PRO A 232 -8.47 -16.84 -11.38
CA PRO A 232 -8.21 -15.44 -11.17
C PRO A 232 -6.79 -15.10 -11.62
N SER A 233 -6.64 -14.50 -12.81
CA SER A 233 -5.33 -14.10 -13.30
C SER A 233 -4.76 -12.99 -12.41
N VAL A 234 -3.59 -13.24 -11.81
CA VAL A 234 -2.88 -12.30 -10.92
C VAL A 234 -2.71 -10.93 -11.58
N TRP A 235 -2.37 -10.92 -12.87
CA TRP A 235 -2.25 -9.70 -13.66
C TRP A 235 -3.53 -8.87 -13.71
N LEU A 236 -4.68 -9.52 -13.84
CA LEU A 236 -5.96 -8.81 -13.86
C LEU A 236 -6.35 -8.28 -12.48
N TYR A 237 -6.22 -9.08 -11.42
CA TYR A 237 -6.69 -8.67 -10.09
C TYR A 237 -5.73 -7.73 -9.35
N VAL A 238 -4.42 -7.91 -9.52
CA VAL A 238 -3.39 -7.15 -8.80
C VAL A 238 -2.70 -6.14 -9.71
N GLY A 239 -2.44 -6.52 -10.95
CA GLY A 239 -1.81 -5.64 -11.93
C GLY A 239 -2.73 -4.51 -12.37
N SER A 240 -4.03 -4.76 -12.60
CA SER A 240 -4.93 -3.74 -13.13
C SER A 240 -5.11 -2.50 -12.24
N PRO A 241 -5.33 -2.61 -10.90
CA PRO A 241 -5.42 -1.41 -10.06
C PRO A 241 -4.18 -0.54 -10.12
N ILE A 242 -2.99 -1.17 -10.10
CA ILE A 242 -1.70 -0.47 -10.18
C ILE A 242 -1.52 0.15 -11.56
N GLY A 243 -1.78 -0.61 -12.63
CA GLY A 243 -1.65 -0.16 -14.01
C GLY A 243 -2.58 1.00 -14.33
N VAL A 244 -3.83 0.96 -13.87
CA VAL A 244 -4.79 2.07 -14.02
C VAL A 244 -4.29 3.29 -13.26
N ALA A 245 -3.81 3.15 -12.02
CA ALA A 245 -3.28 4.27 -11.25
C ALA A 245 -2.11 4.96 -11.95
N VAL A 246 -1.16 4.16 -12.46
CA VAL A 246 0.00 4.66 -13.22
C VAL A 246 -0.44 5.36 -14.51
N ALA A 247 -1.36 4.76 -15.27
CA ALA A 247 -1.87 5.35 -16.49
C ALA A 247 -2.58 6.69 -16.23
N VAL A 248 -3.41 6.77 -15.18
CA VAL A 248 -4.11 8.00 -14.79
C VAL A 248 -3.13 9.06 -14.30
N TYR A 249 -2.10 8.68 -13.54
CA TYR A 249 -1.03 9.59 -13.14
C TYR A 249 -0.32 10.19 -14.35
N LEU A 250 0.17 9.35 -15.26
CA LEU A 250 0.90 9.80 -16.46
C LEU A 250 0.03 10.67 -17.35
N LEU A 251 -1.23 10.28 -17.56
CA LEU A 251 -2.19 11.08 -18.31
C LEU A 251 -2.42 12.43 -17.63
N GLY A 252 -2.49 12.45 -16.30
CA GLY A 252 -2.64 13.67 -15.52
C GLY A 252 -1.46 14.63 -15.67
N VAL A 253 -0.24 14.09 -15.64
CA VAL A 253 1.00 14.86 -15.88
C VAL A 253 1.01 15.43 -17.30
N VAL A 254 0.71 14.61 -18.32
CA VAL A 254 0.67 15.04 -19.73
C VAL A 254 -0.39 16.11 -19.96
N ARG A 255 -1.54 16.03 -19.27
CA ARG A 255 -2.63 17.00 -19.39
C ARG A 255 -2.48 18.22 -18.48
N GLY A 256 -1.45 18.29 -17.64
CA GLY A 256 -1.23 19.40 -16.73
C GLY A 256 -2.39 19.62 -15.73
N VAL A 257 -3.08 18.56 -15.32
CA VAL A 257 -4.10 18.69 -14.26
C VAL A 257 -3.43 19.05 -12.93
N SER A 258 -4.14 19.81 -12.10
CA SER A 258 -3.60 20.40 -10.87
C SER A 258 -3.11 19.38 -9.84
N TYR A 259 -3.70 18.17 -9.81
CA TYR A 259 -3.34 17.16 -8.80
C TYR A 259 -3.34 15.71 -9.33
N PRO A 260 -2.38 15.34 -10.21
CA PRO A 260 -2.28 13.99 -10.78
C PRO A 260 -2.20 12.85 -9.75
N PRO A 261 -1.46 12.96 -8.61
CA PRO A 261 -1.41 11.91 -7.60
C PRO A 261 -2.77 11.58 -6.97
N GLY A 262 -3.63 12.58 -6.76
CA GLY A 262 -4.96 12.37 -6.21
C GLY A 262 -5.83 11.55 -7.14
N TYR A 263 -5.89 11.94 -8.42
CA TYR A 263 -6.64 11.19 -9.44
C TYR A 263 -6.15 9.75 -9.58
N ALA A 264 -4.84 9.54 -9.55
CA ALA A 264 -4.24 8.21 -9.56
C ALA A 264 -4.70 7.37 -8.36
N SER A 265 -4.67 7.95 -7.16
CA SER A 265 -5.08 7.29 -5.92
C SER A 265 -6.57 6.90 -5.93
N TYR A 266 -7.45 7.80 -6.38
CA TYR A 266 -8.88 7.49 -6.52
C TYR A 266 -9.14 6.44 -7.59
N SER A 267 -8.41 6.48 -8.71
CA SER A 267 -8.54 5.46 -9.77
C SER A 267 -8.05 4.08 -9.31
N PHE A 268 -7.01 4.02 -8.49
CA PHE A 268 -6.56 2.79 -7.83
C PHE A 268 -7.67 2.22 -6.95
N LEU A 269 -8.23 3.04 -6.04
CA LEU A 269 -9.29 2.61 -5.11
C LEU A 269 -10.55 2.17 -5.87
N GLY A 270 -10.96 2.92 -6.89
CA GLY A 270 -12.12 2.56 -7.72
C GLY A 270 -11.91 1.26 -8.47
N THR A 271 -10.75 1.08 -9.11
CA THR A 271 -10.43 -0.14 -9.87
C THR A 271 -10.33 -1.36 -8.94
N LEU A 272 -9.67 -1.21 -7.80
CA LEU A 272 -9.57 -2.26 -6.79
C LEU A 272 -10.95 -2.64 -6.26
N TRP A 273 -11.85 -1.67 -6.06
CA TRP A 273 -13.23 -1.94 -5.66
C TRP A 273 -13.98 -2.77 -6.70
N PHE A 274 -13.94 -2.39 -7.98
CA PHE A 274 -14.59 -3.16 -9.06
C PHE A 274 -14.08 -4.60 -9.11
N LEU A 275 -12.77 -4.80 -8.99
CA LEU A 275 -12.17 -6.13 -9.00
C LEU A 275 -12.50 -6.92 -7.73
N SER A 276 -12.58 -6.27 -6.56
CA SER A 276 -13.00 -6.90 -5.30
C SER A 276 -14.44 -7.41 -5.40
N VAL A 277 -15.35 -6.61 -5.95
CA VAL A 277 -16.73 -7.02 -6.20
C VAL A 277 -16.78 -8.18 -7.20
N GLY A 278 -16.08 -8.06 -8.33
CA GLY A 278 -16.02 -9.11 -9.34
C GLY A 278 -15.45 -10.43 -8.78
N TYR A 279 -14.41 -10.33 -7.95
CA TYR A 279 -13.83 -11.46 -7.23
C TYR A 279 -14.86 -12.13 -6.30
N LEU A 280 -15.57 -11.37 -5.47
CA LEU A 280 -16.56 -11.91 -4.52
C LEU A 280 -17.75 -12.56 -5.24
N VAL A 281 -18.23 -11.94 -6.32
CA VAL A 281 -19.29 -12.52 -7.18
C VAL A 281 -18.82 -13.83 -7.80
N ASN A 282 -17.56 -13.90 -8.26
CA ASN A 282 -17.08 -15.12 -8.88
C ASN A 282 -16.82 -16.22 -7.86
N ARG A 283 -16.29 -15.86 -6.68
CA ARG A 283 -16.06 -16.76 -5.55
C ARG A 283 -17.37 -17.41 -5.11
N THR A 284 -18.42 -16.62 -4.91
CA THR A 284 -19.74 -17.13 -4.50
C THR A 284 -20.38 -18.06 -5.54
N ARG A 285 -20.20 -17.77 -6.84
CA ARG A 285 -20.71 -18.62 -7.93
C ARG A 285 -20.01 -19.98 -8.04
N HIS A 286 -18.71 -20.03 -7.78
CA HIS A 286 -17.90 -21.23 -8.03
C HIS A 286 -17.62 -22.06 -6.78
N LEU A 287 -17.57 -21.45 -5.60
CA LEU A 287 -17.21 -22.15 -4.34
C LEU A 287 -18.39 -22.38 -3.40
N GLY A 288 -19.57 -21.80 -3.69
CA GLY A 288 -20.69 -21.77 -2.75
C GLY A 288 -20.41 -20.86 -1.55
N GLY A 289 -21.46 -20.19 -1.07
CA GLY A 289 -21.40 -19.36 0.14
C GLY A 289 -21.47 -20.19 1.41
#